data_AF-A0A7C4AVM6-F1
#
_entry.id   AF-A0A7C4AVM6-F1
#
_cell.length_a   1.000
_cell.length_b   1.000
_cell.length_c   1.000
_cell.angle_alpha   90.00
_cell.angle_beta   90.00
_cell.angle_gamma   90.00
#
_symmetry.space_group_name_H-M   'P 1'
#
loop_
_entity.id
_entity.type
_entity.pdbx_description
1 polymer ?
#
loop_
_entity_poly.entity_id
_entity_poly.type
_entity_poly.pdbx_seq_one_letter_code
_entity_poly.pdbx_strand_id
1 'polypeptide(L)' 'MQNAEPGCGQWKVSLRPLKQFAAKLPTSALLREILLTEPDELDSREFLGRLPVWLQLSRRPEFFGLRY' A
#
# COMPACT_ATOMS: atom_id res chain seq x y z
N MET A 1 -31.42 23.68 -10.50
CA MET A 1 -31.30 22.40 -9.76
C MET A 1 -29.88 21.90 -10.02
N GLN A 2 -29.07 21.75 -8.98
CA GLN A 2 -27.65 21.39 -9.10
C GLN A 2 -27.53 19.93 -9.56
N ASN A 3 -26.76 19.71 -10.63
CA ASN A 3 -26.46 18.39 -11.15
C ASN A 3 -25.55 17.67 -10.16
N ALA A 4 -26.06 16.62 -9.51
CA ALA A 4 -25.20 15.69 -8.79
C ALA A 4 -24.53 14.78 -9.84
N GLU A 5 -23.30 15.14 -10.22
CA GLU A 5 -22.38 14.22 -10.91
C GLU A 5 -22.37 12.88 -10.14
N PRO A 6 -22.41 11.72 -10.82
CA PRO A 6 -22.27 10.44 -10.12
C PRO A 6 -20.88 10.42 -9.52
N GLY A 7 -20.77 10.72 -8.22
CA GLY A 7 -19.53 10.65 -7.48
C GLY A 7 -18.97 9.25 -7.68
N CYS A 8 -17.90 9.16 -8.49
CA CYS A 8 -17.18 7.93 -8.74
C CYS A 8 -16.94 7.27 -7.39
N GLY A 9 -17.55 6.11 -7.16
CA GLY A 9 -17.73 5.53 -5.84
C GLY A 9 -16.42 5.52 -5.06
N GLN A 10 -16.46 6.02 -3.81
CA GLN A 10 -15.34 5.97 -2.89
C GLN A 10 -15.07 4.51 -2.49
N TRP A 11 -14.43 3.75 -3.37
CA TRP A 11 -14.00 2.40 -3.06
C TRP A 11 -12.82 2.50 -2.10
N LYS A 12 -13.06 2.11 -0.86
CA LYS A 12 -12.01 2.03 0.16
C LYS A 12 -11.33 0.68 0.09
N VAL A 13 -10.00 0.68 0.20
CA VAL A 13 -9.18 -0.51 0.28
C VAL A 13 -8.69 -0.67 1.70
N SER A 14 -8.92 -1.85 2.28
CA SER A 14 -8.36 -2.18 3.60
C SER A 14 -6.90 -2.57 3.46
N LEU A 15 -6.02 -1.81 4.12
CA LEU A 15 -4.58 -2.05 4.16
C LEU A 15 -4.17 -3.03 5.27
N ARG A 16 -5.10 -3.50 6.10
CA ARG A 16 -4.79 -4.43 7.21
C ARG A 16 -4.05 -5.70 6.76
N PRO A 17 -4.45 -6.38 5.66
CA PRO A 17 -3.69 -7.54 5.17
C PRO A 17 -2.28 -7.15 4.71
N LEU A 18 -2.13 -5.96 4.11
CA LEU A 18 -0.84 -5.46 3.66
C LEU A 18 0.07 -5.08 4.84
N LYS A 19 -0.48 -4.54 5.92
CA LYS A 19 0.25 -4.27 7.17
C LYS A 19 0.66 -5.56 7.89
N GLN A 20 -0.20 -6.58 7.88
CA GLN A 20 0.16 -7.90 8.39
C GLN A 20 1.30 -8.54 7.58
N PHE A 21 1.33 -8.33 6.27
CA PHE A 21 2.47 -8.70 5.43
C PHE A 21 3.71 -7.87 5.79
N ALA A 22 3.58 -6.55 5.92
CA ALA A 22 4.67 -5.66 6.29
C ALA A 22 5.30 -6.01 7.65
N ALA A 23 4.50 -6.49 8.62
CA ALA A 23 5.00 -6.96 9.91
C ALA A 23 5.94 -8.16 9.80
N LYS A 24 5.85 -8.95 8.73
CA LYS A 24 6.73 -10.10 8.45
C LYS A 24 8.01 -9.71 7.71
N LEU A 25 8.09 -8.49 7.18
CA LEU A 25 9.30 -8.01 6.50
C LEU A 25 10.42 -7.73 7.52
N PRO A 26 11.70 -7.82 7.09
CA PRO A 26 12.85 -7.44 7.92
C PRO A 26 12.67 -6.03 8.52
N THR A 27 13.19 -5.77 9.70
CA THR A 27 13.13 -4.42 10.32
C THR A 27 13.92 -3.36 9.54
N SER A 28 14.91 -3.77 8.75
CA SER A 28 15.68 -2.90 7.86
C SER A 28 14.92 -2.47 6.60
N ALA A 29 13.73 -3.02 6.37
CA ALA A 29 12.94 -2.76 5.20
C ALA A 29 12.30 -1.37 5.20
N LEU A 30 12.71 -0.50 4.29
CA LEU A 30 12.01 0.79 4.10
C LEU A 30 10.53 0.60 3.74
N LEU A 31 10.23 -0.43 2.93
CA LEU A 31 8.85 -0.79 2.57
C LEU A 31 8.00 -1.12 3.80
N ARG A 32 8.58 -1.76 4.82
CA ARG A 32 7.87 -2.09 6.06
C ARG A 32 7.46 -0.82 6.80
N GLU A 33 8.40 0.10 6.98
CA GLU A 33 8.14 1.35 7.70
C GLU A 33 7.02 2.13 7.01
N ILE A 34 7.12 2.27 5.70
CA ILE A 34 6.10 2.97 4.89
C ILE A 34 4.74 2.31 5.09
N LEU A 35 4.62 1.00 4.81
CA LEU A 35 3.33 0.30 4.89
C LEU A 35 2.70 0.32 6.29
N LEU A 36 3.50 0.31 7.36
CA LEU A 36 3.00 0.36 8.73
C LEU A 36 2.53 1.78 9.14
N THR A 37 3.11 2.83 8.55
CA THR A 37 2.69 4.22 8.80
C THR A 37 1.45 4.66 8.05
N GLU A 38 1.09 3.98 6.96
CA GLU A 38 -0.12 4.26 6.19
C GLU A 38 -1.41 4.05 7.01
N PRO A 39 -2.54 4.71 6.69
CA PRO A 39 -3.81 4.46 7.37
C PRO A 39 -4.33 3.04 7.06
N ASP A 40 -5.20 2.49 7.92
CA ASP A 40 -5.77 1.14 7.72
C ASP A 40 -6.77 1.06 6.56
N GLU A 41 -7.33 2.20 6.17
CA GLU A 41 -8.20 2.35 5.00
C GLU A 41 -7.65 3.46 4.11
N LEU A 42 -7.61 3.20 2.81
CA LEU A 42 -7.13 4.14 1.81
C LEU A 42 -8.13 4.20 0.66
N ASP A 43 -8.28 5.37 0.02
CA ASP A 43 -9.09 5.45 -1.19
C ASP A 43 -8.44 4.62 -2.31
N SER A 44 -9.26 3.95 -3.12
CA SER A 44 -8.79 3.11 -4.23
C SER A 44 -7.86 3.86 -5.20
N ARG A 45 -8.10 5.14 -5.47
CA ARG A 45 -7.24 5.95 -6.36
C ARG A 45 -5.90 6.22 -5.70
N GLU A 46 -5.90 6.54 -4.41
CA GLU A 46 -4.66 6.71 -3.67
C GLU A 46 -3.88 5.39 -3.56
N PHE A 47 -4.57 4.27 -3.37
CA PHE A 47 -3.96 2.94 -3.29
C PHE A 47 -3.27 2.61 -4.60
N LEU A 48 -3.97 2.78 -5.72
CA LEU A 48 -3.42 2.56 -7.05
C LEU A 48 -2.28 3.53 -7.38
N GLY A 49 -2.35 4.78 -6.91
CA GLY A 49 -1.30 5.77 -7.07
C GLY A 49 -0.01 5.44 -6.30
N ARG A 50 -0.13 4.84 -5.11
CA ARG A 50 1.02 4.44 -4.27
C ARG A 50 1.61 3.07 -4.66
N LEU A 51 0.82 2.22 -5.33
CA LEU A 51 1.21 0.87 -5.69
C LEU A 51 2.54 0.78 -6.48
N PRO A 52 2.84 1.62 -7.49
CA PRO A 52 4.11 1.59 -8.21
C PRO A 52 5.32 1.84 -7.29
N VAL A 53 5.17 2.75 -6.33
CA VAL A 53 6.24 3.08 -5.37
C VAL A 53 6.49 1.91 -4.44
N TRP A 54 5.44 1.32 -3.88
CA TRP A 54 5.57 0.14 -3.01
C TRP A 54 6.19 -1.05 -3.74
N LEU A 55 5.83 -1.27 -5.02
CA LEU A 55 6.43 -2.29 -5.87
C LEU A 55 7.90 -2.00 -6.23
N GLN A 56 8.27 -0.73 -6.44
CA GLN A 56 9.67 -0.38 -6.66
C GLN A 56 10.53 -0.63 -5.40
N LEU A 57 9.98 -0.34 -4.22
CA LEU A 57 10.65 -0.59 -2.95
C LEU A 57 10.76 -2.08 -2.64
N SER A 58 9.76 -2.89 -3.00
CA SER A 58 9.84 -4.35 -2.83
C SER A 58 10.89 -4.99 -3.73
N ARG A 59 11.15 -4.42 -4.91
CA ARG A 59 12.10 -4.92 -5.91
C ARG A 59 13.57 -4.69 -5.57
N ARG A 60 13.90 -4.04 -4.44
CA ARG A 60 15.28 -3.80 -4.05
C ARG A 60 15.96 -5.08 -3.54
N PRO A 61 17.22 -5.35 -3.93
CA PRO A 61 17.93 -6.59 -3.59
C PRO A 61 18.16 -6.77 -2.08
N GLU A 62 18.07 -5.70 -1.29
CA GLU A 62 18.06 -5.75 0.20
C GLU A 62 16.91 -6.59 0.78
N PHE A 63 15.85 -6.86 0.00
CA PHE A 63 14.70 -7.69 0.37
C PHE A 63 14.75 -9.12 -0.17
N PHE A 64 15.48 -9.37 -1.25
CA PHE A 64 15.55 -10.68 -1.94
C PHE A 64 16.63 -11.61 -1.36
N GLY A 65 17.00 -11.42 -0.09
CA GLY A 65 17.86 -12.34 0.66
C GLY A 65 17.17 -13.67 1.02
N LEU A 66 15.88 -13.83 0.73
CA LEU A 66 15.17 -15.10 0.85
C LEU A 66 15.25 -15.86 -0.47
N ARG A 67 16.22 -16.77 -0.54
CA ARG A 67 16.26 -17.84 -1.55
C ARG A 67 14.92 -18.57 -1.53
N TYR A 68 14.24 -18.59 -2.67
CA TYR A 68 13.14 -19.51 -2.97
C TYR A 68 13.65 -20.95 -3.02
#